data_AF-A0A1A8S767-F1
#
_entry.id   AF-A0A1A8S767-F1
#
_cell.length_a   1.000
_cell.length_b   1.000
_cell.length_c   1.000
_cell.angle_alpha   90.00
_cell.angle_beta   90.00
_cell.angle_gamma   90.00
#
_symmetry.space_group_name_H-M   'P 1'
#
loop_
_entity.id
_entity.type
_entity.pdbx_description
1 polymer ?
#
loop_
_entity_poly.entity_id
_entity_poly.type
_entity_poly.pdbx_seq_one_letter_code
_entity_poly.pdbx_strand_id
1 'polypeptide(L)'
;MVVVRCSVPACTFATDDVSEALAVALLANHGLAHQSRTKPAAPIRAPGLPGPALDRPRVDVGMSIEEWNVFTRRWDLFRAGSDRGDAQVPFQLFQCAGPELGDSLLKANPDAATGPVETLLAAMRSLR
;
A
#
# COMPACT_ATOMS: atom_id res chain seq x y z
N MET A 1 33.11 -12.95 -36.38
CA MET A 1 33.08 -12.37 -35.02
C MET A 1 32.50 -10.97 -35.18
N VAL A 2 31.55 -10.59 -34.32
CA VAL A 2 30.67 -9.43 -34.51
C VAL A 2 30.57 -8.59 -33.23
N VAL A 3 30.54 -7.28 -33.41
CA VAL A 3 30.31 -6.28 -32.35
C VAL A 3 28.97 -5.61 -32.61
N VAL A 4 28.00 -5.80 -31.72
CA VAL A 4 26.65 -5.25 -31.86
C VAL A 4 26.39 -4.23 -30.76
N ARG A 5 25.97 -3.02 -31.16
CA ARG A 5 25.60 -1.94 -30.24
C ARG A 5 24.12 -1.98 -29.93
N CYS A 6 23.77 -1.68 -28.67
CA CYS A 6 22.38 -1.52 -28.27
C CYS A 6 21.73 -0.36 -29.05
N SER A 7 20.51 -0.58 -29.56
CA SER A 7 19.77 0.42 -30.32
C SER A 7 18.96 1.39 -29.46
N VAL A 8 18.98 1.23 -28.12
CA VAL A 8 18.22 2.08 -27.20
C VAL A 8 18.94 3.43 -27.02
N PRO A 9 18.24 4.57 -27.19
CA PRO A 9 18.83 5.89 -27.00
C PRO A 9 19.46 6.06 -25.61
N ALA A 10 20.63 6.69 -25.56
CA ALA A 10 21.44 6.90 -24.35
C ALA A 10 22.00 5.61 -23.68
N CYS A 11 21.82 4.43 -24.28
CA CYS A 11 22.50 3.22 -23.85
C CYS A 11 23.85 3.09 -24.57
N THR A 12 24.94 2.88 -23.83
CA THR A 12 26.29 2.73 -24.37
C THR A 12 26.75 1.27 -24.46
N PHE A 13 25.86 0.32 -24.20
CA PHE A 13 26.19 -1.11 -24.25
C PHE A 13 26.53 -1.56 -25.68
N ALA A 14 27.62 -2.31 -25.79
CA ALA A 14 28.04 -3.01 -26.99
C ALA A 14 28.59 -4.38 -26.59
N THR A 15 28.40 -5.40 -27.43
CA THR A 15 29.07 -6.69 -27.24
C THR A 15 30.56 -6.55 -27.56
N ASP A 16 31.39 -7.40 -26.96
CA ASP A 16 32.75 -7.62 -27.46
C ASP A 16 32.71 -8.39 -28.79
N ASP A 17 33.88 -8.60 -29.40
CA ASP A 17 34.02 -9.30 -30.68
C ASP A 17 33.79 -10.81 -30.52
N VAL A 18 32.52 -11.22 -30.53
CA VAL A 18 32.08 -12.58 -30.20
C VAL A 18 31.40 -13.27 -31.39
N SER A 19 31.06 -14.56 -31.23
CA SER A 19 30.25 -15.26 -32.22
C SER A 19 28.84 -14.66 -32.32
N GLU A 20 28.19 -14.77 -33.48
CA GLU A 20 26.86 -14.19 -33.71
C GLU A 20 25.82 -14.72 -32.70
N ALA A 21 25.84 -16.04 -32.42
CA ALA A 21 24.95 -16.65 -31.45
C ALA A 21 25.14 -16.08 -30.03
N LEU A 22 26.39 -15.80 -29.63
CA LEU A 22 26.68 -15.21 -28.33
C LEU A 22 26.30 -13.73 -28.29
N ALA A 23 26.54 -12.98 -29.36
CA ALA A 23 26.13 -11.57 -29.46
C ALA A 23 24.61 -11.42 -29.32
N VAL A 24 23.83 -12.30 -29.97
CA VAL A 24 22.36 -12.33 -29.86
C VAL A 24 21.93 -12.63 -28.43
N ALA A 25 22.53 -13.63 -27.77
CA ALA A 25 22.18 -14.00 -26.40
C ALA A 25 22.47 -12.86 -25.40
N LEU A 26 23.64 -12.21 -25.53
CA LEU A 26 24.04 -11.07 -24.70
C LEU A 26 23.12 -9.87 -24.92
N LEU A 27 22.76 -9.57 -26.16
CA LEU A 27 21.86 -8.46 -26.48
C LEU A 27 20.43 -8.72 -26.00
N ALA A 28 19.95 -9.96 -26.11
CA ALA A 28 18.63 -10.37 -25.58
C ALA A 28 18.55 -10.23 -24.06
N ASN A 29 19.60 -10.65 -23.35
CA ASN A 29 19.68 -10.47 -21.89
C ASN A 29 19.72 -8.98 -21.52
N HIS A 30 20.56 -8.20 -22.20
CA HIS A 30 20.63 -6.75 -21.99
C HIS A 30 19.27 -6.06 -22.23
N GLY A 31 18.48 -6.52 -23.19
CA GLY A 31 17.13 -6.04 -23.47
C GLY A 31 16.19 -6.07 -22.27
N LEU A 32 16.37 -7.00 -21.31
CA LEU A 32 15.58 -7.07 -20.08
C LEU A 32 15.77 -5.82 -19.20
N ALA A 33 16.95 -5.19 -19.21
CA ALA A 33 17.19 -3.96 -18.46
C ALA A 33 16.35 -2.79 -19.00
N HIS A 34 16.06 -2.77 -20.30
CA HIS A 34 15.25 -1.74 -20.96
C HIS A 34 13.74 -1.96 -20.85
N GLN A 35 13.31 -3.20 -20.55
CA GLN A 35 11.89 -3.52 -20.35
C GLN A 35 11.32 -2.92 -19.06
N SER A 36 12.16 -2.33 -18.20
CA SER A 36 11.78 -1.65 -16.95
C SER A 36 11.12 -0.28 -17.16
N ARG A 37 10.31 -0.11 -18.21
CA ARG A 37 9.52 1.12 -18.48
C ARG A 37 8.02 0.91 -18.64
N THR A 38 7.51 -0.28 -18.34
CA THR A 38 6.14 -0.36 -17.84
C THR A 38 6.17 0.20 -16.42
N LYS A 39 5.48 1.35 -16.22
CA LYS A 39 4.95 1.93 -14.98
C LYS A 39 5.47 1.23 -13.72
N PRO A 40 6.11 1.90 -12.74
CA PRO A 40 6.48 1.22 -11.51
C PRO A 40 5.24 0.51 -10.99
N ALA A 41 5.20 -0.82 -11.15
CA ALA A 41 4.37 -1.65 -10.30
C ALA A 41 4.87 -1.23 -8.92
N ALA A 42 3.97 -0.65 -8.13
CA ALA A 42 4.22 -0.41 -6.71
C ALA A 42 5.00 -1.61 -6.22
N PRO A 43 6.17 -1.42 -5.58
CA PRO A 43 7.12 -2.49 -5.36
C PRO A 43 6.33 -3.69 -4.87
N ILE A 44 6.32 -4.76 -5.66
CA ILE A 44 5.96 -6.06 -5.13
C ILE A 44 7.11 -6.28 -4.16
N ARG A 45 6.90 -5.80 -2.92
CA ARG A 45 7.59 -6.31 -1.76
C ARG A 45 7.60 -7.81 -2.03
N ALA A 46 8.78 -8.42 -2.09
CA ALA A 46 8.86 -9.81 -1.73
C ALA A 46 7.91 -9.99 -0.53
N PRO A 47 7.15 -11.07 -0.38
CA PRO A 47 6.60 -11.38 0.92
C PRO A 47 7.80 -11.65 1.86
N GLY A 48 8.57 -10.61 2.19
CA GLY A 48 9.15 -10.44 3.49
C GLY A 48 7.97 -10.70 4.38
N LEU A 49 8.11 -11.76 5.17
CA LEU A 49 7.21 -12.14 6.24
C LEU A 49 6.51 -10.88 6.70
N PRO A 50 5.18 -10.71 6.46
CA PRO A 50 4.50 -9.50 6.88
C PRO A 50 4.96 -9.27 8.30
N GLY A 51 5.67 -8.15 8.52
CA GLY A 51 6.06 -7.76 9.88
C GLY A 51 4.82 -7.94 10.74
N PRO A 52 4.95 -8.46 11.97
CA PRO A 52 3.83 -8.97 12.75
C PRO A 52 2.62 -8.05 12.57
N ALA A 53 1.58 -8.59 11.94
CA ALA A 53 0.45 -7.79 11.50
C ALA A 53 -0.06 -7.03 12.73
N LEU A 54 0.06 -5.70 12.70
CA LEU A 54 -0.42 -4.88 13.80
C LEU A 54 -1.91 -5.15 13.93
N ASP A 55 -2.31 -5.60 15.11
CA ASP A 55 -3.70 -5.93 15.38
C ASP A 55 -4.55 -4.67 15.19
N ARG A 56 -5.62 -4.78 14.40
CA ARG A 56 -6.47 -3.64 14.14
C ARG A 56 -7.31 -3.37 15.39
N PRO A 57 -7.24 -2.17 15.96
CA PRO A 57 -8.07 -1.84 17.11
C PRO A 57 -9.55 -1.89 16.73
N ARG A 58 -10.38 -2.45 17.61
CA ARG A 58 -11.83 -2.54 17.45
C ARG A 58 -12.53 -1.55 18.35
N VAL A 59 -13.63 -1.00 17.87
CA VAL A 59 -14.57 -0.20 18.65
C VAL A 59 -15.99 -0.57 18.25
N ASP A 60 -16.87 -0.69 19.23
CA ASP A 60 -18.27 -1.06 19.03
C ASP A 60 -19.19 -0.24 19.93
N VAL A 61 -20.50 -0.43 19.78
CA VAL A 61 -21.53 0.20 20.62
C VAL A 61 -21.44 -0.30 22.07
N GLY A 62 -21.65 0.60 23.03
CA GLY A 62 -21.56 0.35 24.47
C GLY A 62 -20.18 0.55 25.10
N MET A 63 -19.21 1.11 24.35
CA MET A 63 -17.83 1.26 24.82
C MET A 63 -17.67 2.41 25.83
N SER A 64 -16.98 2.14 26.94
CA SER A 64 -16.64 3.14 27.96
C SER A 64 -15.69 4.24 27.43
N ILE A 65 -15.56 5.34 28.19
CA ILE A 65 -14.63 6.42 27.80
C ILE A 65 -13.16 5.96 27.92
N GLU A 66 -12.87 5.08 28.87
CA GLU A 66 -11.55 4.49 29.08
C GLU A 66 -11.15 3.61 27.89
N GLU A 67 -12.05 2.73 27.46
CA GLU A 67 -11.84 1.87 26.29
C GLU A 67 -11.69 2.69 25.00
N TRP A 68 -12.45 3.78 24.85
CA TRP A 68 -12.29 4.71 23.74
C TRP A 68 -10.90 5.37 23.73
N ASN A 69 -10.39 5.77 24.90
CA ASN A 69 -9.04 6.33 25.00
C ASN A 69 -7.94 5.30 24.69
N VAL A 70 -8.17 4.02 25.00
CA VAL A 70 -7.27 2.93 24.60
C VAL A 70 -7.34 2.72 23.09
N PHE A 71 -8.55 2.77 22.51
CA PHE A 71 -8.76 2.68 21.07
C PHE A 71 -8.00 3.77 20.32
N THR A 72 -8.13 5.04 20.69
CA THR A 72 -7.46 6.16 19.99
C THR A 72 -5.94 6.02 20.01
N ARG A 73 -5.35 5.63 21.15
CA ARG A 73 -3.90 5.36 21.26
C ARG A 73 -3.45 4.19 20.37
N ARG A 74 -4.23 3.11 20.35
CA ARG A 74 -3.94 1.96 19.48
C ARG A 74 -4.11 2.30 18.00
N TRP A 75 -5.10 3.13 17.68
CA TRP A 75 -5.32 3.65 16.34
C TRP A 75 -4.16 4.50 15.85
N ASP A 76 -3.63 5.41 16.69
CA ASP A 76 -2.45 6.19 16.34
C ASP A 76 -1.21 5.32 16.10
N LEU A 77 -0.99 4.30 16.94
CA LEU A 77 0.10 3.35 16.75
C LEU A 77 -0.08 2.52 15.48
N PHE A 78 -1.30 2.05 15.22
CA PHE A 78 -1.66 1.32 14.01
C PHE A 78 -1.43 2.18 12.77
N ARG A 79 -1.84 3.45 12.79
CA ARG A 79 -1.63 4.41 11.70
C ARG A 79 -0.15 4.68 11.47
N ALA A 80 0.62 4.90 12.54
CA ALA A 80 2.06 5.15 12.43
C ALA A 80 2.85 3.93 11.90
N GLY A 81 2.42 2.71 12.25
CA GLY A 81 3.03 1.47 11.78
C GLY A 81 2.52 0.99 10.41
N SER A 82 1.41 1.53 9.93
CA SER A 82 0.85 1.23 8.63
C SER A 82 1.46 2.15 7.58
N ASP A 83 2.33 1.63 6.74
CA ASP A 83 2.90 2.33 5.57
C ASP A 83 1.86 2.54 4.44
N ARG A 84 0.61 2.89 4.79
CA ARG A 84 -0.49 3.12 3.85
C ARG A 84 -0.70 4.61 3.67
N GLY A 85 -0.83 5.05 2.42
CA GLY A 85 -1.03 6.46 2.10
C GLY A 85 -2.34 7.05 2.66
N ASP A 86 -2.33 8.37 2.89
CA ASP A 86 -3.37 9.14 3.58
C ASP A 86 -4.79 8.91 3.03
N ALA A 87 -4.92 8.64 1.73
CA ALA A 87 -6.21 8.37 1.08
C ALA A 87 -6.92 7.11 1.61
N GLN A 88 -6.20 6.15 2.21
CA GLN A 88 -6.80 4.92 2.75
C GLN A 88 -7.14 5.01 4.24
N VAL A 89 -6.78 6.10 4.91
CA VAL A 89 -6.94 6.22 6.38
C VAL A 89 -8.41 6.21 6.80
N PRO A 90 -9.35 6.93 6.15
CA PRO A 90 -10.77 6.87 6.51
C PRO A 90 -11.36 5.47 6.39
N PHE A 91 -11.03 4.75 5.31
CA PHE A 91 -11.47 3.37 5.11
C PHE A 91 -10.91 2.43 6.17
N GLN A 92 -9.65 2.60 6.57
CA GLN A 92 -9.05 1.80 7.63
C GLN A 92 -9.71 2.06 8.98
N LEU A 93 -10.03 3.32 9.27
CA LEU A 93 -10.72 3.70 10.49
C LEU A 93 -12.15 3.14 10.52
N PHE A 94 -12.87 3.20 9.40
CA PHE A 94 -14.21 2.60 9.30
C PHE A 94 -14.17 1.09 9.58
N GLN A 95 -13.15 0.39 9.07
CA GLN A 95 -12.99 -1.04 9.35
C GLN A 95 -12.59 -1.37 10.80
N CYS A 96 -12.27 -0.38 11.63
CA CYS A 96 -12.10 -0.56 13.07
C CYS A 96 -13.45 -0.61 13.80
N ALA A 97 -14.52 -0.07 13.22
CA ALA A 97 -15.86 -0.22 13.77
C ALA A 97 -16.30 -1.68 13.74
N GLY A 98 -16.97 -2.12 14.81
CA GLY A 98 -17.76 -3.34 14.84
C GLY A 98 -18.97 -3.25 13.90
N PRO A 99 -19.65 -4.37 13.64
CA PRO A 99 -20.77 -4.42 12.70
C PRO A 99 -21.92 -3.47 13.11
N GLU A 100 -22.28 -3.42 14.39
CA GLU A 100 -23.39 -2.57 14.86
C GLU A 100 -23.07 -1.08 14.75
N LEU A 101 -21.86 -0.69 15.17
CA LEU A 101 -21.37 0.68 15.04
C LEU A 101 -21.21 1.08 13.56
N GLY A 102 -20.68 0.18 12.73
CA GLY A 102 -20.52 0.39 11.29
C GLY A 102 -21.85 0.63 10.58
N ASP A 103 -22.86 -0.19 10.85
CA ASP A 103 -24.21 -0.02 10.30
C ASP A 103 -24.84 1.29 10.78
N SER A 104 -24.63 1.66 12.04
CA SER A 104 -25.13 2.92 12.61
C SER A 104 -24.45 4.14 11.97
N LEU A 105 -23.14 4.06 11.70
CA LEU A 105 -22.39 5.09 10.99
C LEU A 105 -22.90 5.27 9.56
N LEU A 106 -23.15 4.19 8.83
CA LEU A 106 -23.66 4.26 7.45
C LEU A 106 -25.10 4.78 7.39
N LYS A 107 -25.94 4.46 8.39
CA LYS A 107 -27.29 5.03 8.52
C LYS A 107 -27.26 6.54 8.79
N ALA A 108 -26.34 7.00 9.64
CA ALA A 108 -26.19 8.41 9.97
C ALA A 108 -25.48 9.21 8.87
N ASN A 109 -24.53 8.59 8.19
CA ASN A 109 -23.75 9.18 7.10
C ASN A 109 -23.35 8.11 6.07
N PRO A 110 -23.98 8.07 4.89
CA PRO A 110 -23.67 7.08 3.86
C PRO A 110 -22.24 7.19 3.32
N ASP A 111 -21.61 8.36 3.44
CA ASP A 111 -20.24 8.65 2.99
C ASP A 111 -19.21 8.60 4.14
N ALA A 112 -19.54 7.93 5.25
CA ALA A 112 -18.69 7.87 6.44
C ALA A 112 -17.25 7.38 6.16
N ALA A 113 -17.06 6.51 5.16
CA ALA A 113 -15.75 5.92 4.83
C ALA A 113 -14.92 6.74 3.83
N THR A 114 -15.47 7.80 3.22
CA THR A 114 -14.81 8.63 2.21
C THR A 114 -14.53 10.06 2.69
N GLY A 115 -15.15 10.45 3.80
CA GLY A 115 -14.97 11.77 4.42
C GLY A 115 -13.69 11.94 5.24
N PRO A 116 -13.51 13.12 5.85
CA PRO A 116 -12.38 13.41 6.73
C PRO A 116 -12.33 12.46 7.94
N VAL A 117 -11.13 12.01 8.29
CA VAL A 117 -10.88 11.08 9.42
C VAL A 117 -11.42 11.63 10.73
N GLU A 118 -11.26 12.93 10.99
CA GLU A 118 -11.74 13.59 12.20
C GLU A 118 -13.26 13.55 12.33
N THR A 119 -13.98 13.71 11.21
CA THR A 119 -15.43 13.62 11.17
C THR A 119 -15.89 12.20 11.48
N LEU A 120 -15.19 11.19 10.94
CA LEU A 120 -15.46 9.80 11.22
C LEU A 120 -15.17 9.44 12.69
N LEU A 121 -14.05 9.89 13.26
CA LEU A 121 -13.74 9.71 14.68
C LEU A 121 -14.80 10.36 15.58
N ALA A 122 -15.25 11.57 15.25
CA ALA A 122 -16.30 12.25 16.00
C ALA A 122 -17.64 11.49 15.94
N ALA A 123 -18.01 10.97 14.78
CA ALA A 123 -19.21 10.16 14.60
C ALA A 123 -19.13 8.84 15.38
N MET A 124 -18.00 8.13 15.29
CA MET A 124 -17.73 6.92 16.08
C MET A 124 -17.80 7.21 17.58
N ARG A 125 -17.28 8.35 18.01
CA ARG A 125 -17.33 8.79 19.41
C ARG A 125 -18.76 9.08 19.87
N SER A 126 -19.62 9.57 18.99
CA SER A 126 -21.02 9.88 19.33
C SER A 126 -21.91 8.63 19.36
N LEU A 127 -21.53 7.57 18.65
CA LEU A 127 -22.35 6.38 18.44
C LEU A 127 -21.84 5.14 19.19
N ARG A 128 -20.63 5.18 19.75
CA ARG A 128 -20.18 4.20 20.74
C ARG A 128 -21.08 4.25 21.97
#